data_AF-A0A1I0Y7M6-F1
#
_entry.id   AF-A0A1I0Y7M6-F1
#
_cell.length_a   1.000
_cell.length_b   1.000
_cell.length_c   1.000
_cell.angle_alpha   90.00
_cell.angle_beta   90.00
_cell.angle_gamma   90.00
#
_symmetry.space_group_name_H-M   'P 1'
#
loop_
_entity.id
_entity.type
_entity.pdbx_description
1 polymer ?
#
loop_
_entity_poly.entity_id
_entity_poly.type
_entity_poly.pdbx_seq_one_letter_code
_entity_poly.pdbx_strand_id
1 'polypeptide(L)'
;MSDAVLHSFVRVPDIQDRERVLEAPDFVGDLLEPVRRADGSTIPMSPFDSLMSEWRRRFAEADAIEESDRWLAPRLHAALRLLRVEAADKGIWLWLALRYSDYLAIRWGSKGDVNESRWTGSVNKQAFARLWWGAELFRDGGDYRPVVGAFVRQDFVNSFLQRDVARVRPLALELSRATVNLDEAARPGSPMSADQINDLAGVANLSLAGVAPEALFIDWSEDVVALETWVRKASGDVWDGDELPQGPTVAHVPAHVRAAASEVVGQFLRDAPEFAVFKQNRSGLRTVRRRAEPAERMS
;
A
#
# COMPACT_ATOMS: atom_id res chain seq x y z
N MET A 1 18.66 20.94 -12.08
CA MET A 1 17.58 20.01 -11.69
C MET A 1 17.37 19.08 -12.87
N SER A 2 17.25 17.78 -12.64
CA SER A 2 17.10 16.79 -13.71
C SER A 2 15.70 16.89 -14.32
N ASP A 3 15.59 16.98 -15.65
CA ASP A 3 14.33 16.90 -16.41
C ASP A 3 13.79 15.45 -16.49
N ALA A 4 14.14 14.61 -15.50
CA ALA A 4 13.74 13.22 -15.45
C ALA A 4 12.23 13.08 -15.33
N VAL A 5 11.69 12.09 -16.04
CA VAL A 5 10.27 11.72 -16.02
C VAL A 5 10.11 10.29 -15.52
N LEU A 6 8.93 9.97 -15.02
CA LEU A 6 8.56 8.62 -14.59
C LEU A 6 8.55 7.68 -15.79
N HIS A 7 9.20 6.53 -15.67
CA HIS A 7 9.20 5.49 -16.69
C HIS A 7 8.52 4.22 -16.20
N SER A 8 8.10 3.40 -17.17
CA SER A 8 7.67 2.02 -16.95
C SER A 8 8.46 1.07 -17.85
N PHE A 9 8.52 -0.19 -17.45
CA PHE A 9 9.11 -1.25 -18.25
C PHE A 9 8.12 -1.73 -19.33
N VAL A 10 8.52 -1.69 -20.60
CA VAL A 10 7.70 -2.17 -21.73
C VAL A 10 7.52 -3.69 -21.74
N ARG A 11 8.41 -4.41 -21.05
CA ARG A 11 8.39 -5.86 -20.85
C ARG A 11 9.00 -6.22 -19.51
N VAL A 12 8.72 -7.41 -19.00
CA VAL A 12 9.39 -7.89 -17.78
C VAL A 12 10.90 -7.98 -18.05
N PRO A 13 11.75 -7.24 -17.31
CA PRO A 13 13.19 -7.25 -17.50
C PRO A 13 13.79 -8.54 -16.93
N ASP A 14 14.76 -9.12 -17.64
CA ASP A 14 15.58 -10.20 -17.12
C ASP A 14 16.65 -9.67 -16.15
N ILE A 15 17.53 -10.55 -15.67
CA ILE A 15 18.58 -10.17 -14.70
C ILE A 15 19.56 -9.16 -15.32
N GLN A 16 19.94 -9.34 -16.58
CA GLN A 16 20.90 -8.45 -17.25
C GLN A 16 20.27 -7.08 -17.49
N ASP A 17 19.00 -7.04 -17.87
CA ASP A 17 18.23 -5.80 -18.00
C ASP A 17 18.19 -5.02 -16.68
N ARG A 18 18.00 -5.71 -15.55
CA ARG A 18 17.99 -5.08 -14.21
C ARG A 18 19.37 -4.55 -13.83
N GLU A 19 20.42 -5.33 -14.05
CA GLU A 19 21.82 -4.93 -13.80
C GLU A 19 22.17 -3.67 -14.59
N ARG A 20 21.78 -3.60 -15.87
CA ARG A 20 21.99 -2.41 -16.71
C ARG A 20 21.35 -1.15 -16.13
N VAL A 21 20.14 -1.27 -15.58
CA VAL A 21 19.45 -0.12 -14.94
C VAL A 21 20.09 0.25 -13.60
N LEU A 22 20.61 -0.72 -12.85
CA LEU A 22 21.33 -0.46 -11.60
C LEU A 22 22.68 0.24 -11.84
N GLU A 23 23.40 -0.15 -12.90
CA GLU A 23 24.67 0.48 -13.29
C GLU A 23 24.48 1.88 -13.88
N ALA A 24 23.35 2.11 -14.55
CA ALA A 24 22.98 3.39 -15.14
C ALA A 24 21.53 3.79 -14.75
N PRO A 25 21.31 4.41 -13.58
CA PRO A 25 19.97 4.79 -13.10
C PRO A 25 19.21 5.79 -14.00
N ASP A 26 19.93 6.51 -14.85
CA ASP A 26 19.37 7.41 -15.87
C ASP A 26 19.24 6.75 -17.25
N PHE A 27 19.42 5.44 -17.36
CA PHE A 27 19.22 4.70 -18.60
C PHE A 27 17.76 4.85 -19.08
N VAL A 28 17.60 5.35 -20.30
CA VAL A 28 16.33 5.39 -21.04
C VAL A 28 16.61 4.71 -22.38
N GLY A 29 16.44 3.40 -22.42
CA GLY A 29 16.63 2.59 -23.63
C GLY A 29 15.38 1.87 -24.07
N ASP A 30 15.54 0.85 -24.91
CA ASP A 30 14.49 0.00 -25.47
C ASP A 30 13.63 -0.75 -24.43
N LEU A 31 14.06 -0.75 -23.17
CA LEU A 31 13.37 -1.39 -22.04
C LEU A 31 12.35 -0.48 -21.36
N LEU A 32 12.46 0.84 -21.55
CA LEU A 32 11.76 1.82 -20.74
C LEU A 32 11.01 2.81 -21.62
N GLU A 33 9.77 3.08 -21.25
CA GLU A 33 8.97 4.14 -21.86
C GLU A 33 8.52 5.16 -20.81
N PRO A 34 8.49 6.47 -21.16
CA PRO A 34 7.90 7.46 -20.27
C PRO A 34 6.43 7.15 -20.02
N VAL A 35 6.01 7.21 -18.76
CA VAL A 35 4.59 7.13 -18.41
C VAL A 35 3.91 8.39 -18.92
N ARG A 36 2.90 8.21 -19.78
CA ARG A 36 2.14 9.30 -20.38
C ARG A 36 0.70 9.26 -19.90
N ARG A 37 0.18 10.45 -19.56
CA ARG A 37 -1.24 10.65 -19.28
C ARG A 37 -2.05 10.65 -20.57
N ALA A 38 -3.38 10.63 -20.44
CA ALA A 38 -4.30 10.68 -21.58
C ALA A 38 -4.12 11.92 -22.49
N ASP A 39 -3.60 13.03 -21.94
CA ASP A 39 -3.28 14.26 -22.68
C ASP A 39 -1.86 14.27 -23.27
N GLY A 40 -1.11 13.18 -23.13
CA GLY A 40 0.27 13.01 -23.62
C GLY A 40 1.35 13.58 -22.69
N SER A 41 0.96 14.27 -21.60
CA SER A 41 1.91 14.80 -20.63
C SER A 41 2.65 13.68 -19.89
N THR A 42 3.92 13.92 -19.56
CA THR A 42 4.72 13.04 -18.72
C THR A 42 4.64 13.45 -17.25
N ILE A 43 5.05 12.55 -16.36
CA ILE A 43 5.06 12.80 -14.92
C ILE A 43 6.50 13.16 -14.50
N PRO A 44 6.75 14.38 -13.99
CA PRO A 44 8.09 14.79 -13.59
C PRO A 44 8.57 14.04 -12.34
N MET A 45 9.86 13.71 -12.29
CA MET A 45 10.48 13.03 -11.14
C MET A 45 11.02 13.97 -10.07
N SER A 46 11.18 15.28 -10.36
CA SER A 46 11.73 16.24 -9.39
C SER A 46 11.08 16.19 -8.00
N PRO A 47 9.73 16.05 -7.87
CA PRO A 47 9.11 15.98 -6.55
C PRO A 47 9.48 14.69 -5.82
N PHE A 48 9.57 13.57 -6.53
CA PHE A 48 9.90 12.28 -5.92
C PHE A 48 11.40 12.14 -5.63
N ASP A 49 12.27 12.65 -6.51
CA ASP A 49 13.71 12.73 -6.27
C ASP A 49 14.03 13.56 -5.01
N SER A 50 13.38 14.71 -4.85
CA SER A 50 13.49 15.54 -3.65
C SER A 50 12.97 14.80 -2.41
N LEU A 51 11.81 14.13 -2.51
CA LEU A 51 11.27 13.33 -1.42
C LEU A 51 12.21 12.20 -0.98
N MET A 52 12.80 11.47 -1.93
CA MET A 52 13.70 10.35 -1.63
C MET A 52 15.03 10.83 -1.05
N SER A 53 15.52 11.99 -1.49
CA SER A 53 16.69 12.65 -0.90
C SER A 53 16.44 13.00 0.57
N GLU A 54 15.27 13.57 0.87
CA GLU A 54 14.87 13.88 2.24
C GLU A 54 14.64 12.63 3.09
N TRP A 55 13.99 11.61 2.53
CA TRP A 55 13.82 10.32 3.19
C TRP A 55 15.17 9.74 3.62
N ARG A 56 16.16 9.76 2.72
CA ARG A 56 17.51 9.24 2.99
C ARG A 56 18.17 10.03 4.11
N ARG A 57 18.10 11.37 4.08
CA ARG A 57 18.64 12.24 5.13
C ARG A 57 18.04 11.93 6.51
N ARG A 58 16.74 11.60 6.57
CA ARG A 58 16.02 11.33 7.82
C ARG A 58 16.24 9.93 8.36
N PHE A 59 16.22 8.92 7.50
CA PHE A 59 16.04 7.53 7.92
C PHE A 59 17.20 6.59 7.60
N ALA A 60 18.14 6.95 6.72
CA ALA A 60 19.18 6.02 6.28
C ALA A 60 20.02 5.45 7.44
N GLU A 61 20.30 6.29 8.44
CA GLU A 61 21.10 5.96 9.61
C GLU A 61 20.26 5.96 10.91
N ALA A 62 18.93 5.97 10.80
CA ALA A 62 18.05 6.10 11.97
C ALA A 62 17.58 4.73 12.47
N ASP A 63 17.54 4.57 13.80
CA ASP A 63 16.94 3.40 14.47
C ASP A 63 15.41 3.31 14.31
N ALA A 64 14.78 4.31 13.69
CA ALA A 64 13.34 4.40 13.45
C ALA A 64 12.94 4.04 12.01
N ILE A 65 13.74 3.23 11.32
CA ILE A 65 13.50 2.84 9.92
C ILE A 65 12.11 2.21 9.71
N GLU A 66 11.53 1.58 10.73
CA GLU A 66 10.19 1.00 10.72
C GLU A 66 9.07 2.06 10.64
N GLU A 67 9.31 3.25 11.17
CA GLU A 67 8.39 4.40 11.12
C GLU A 67 8.45 5.13 9.77
N SER A 68 9.47 4.86 8.96
CA SER A 68 9.70 5.58 7.71
C SER A 68 8.54 5.44 6.70
N ASP A 69 7.82 4.32 6.72
CA ASP A 69 6.66 4.10 5.84
C ASP A 69 5.50 5.05 6.17
N ARG A 70 5.27 5.28 7.47
CA ARG A 70 4.24 6.18 7.97
C ARG A 70 4.49 7.62 7.50
N TRP A 71 5.75 8.03 7.44
CA TRP A 71 6.14 9.32 6.94
C TRP A 71 6.12 9.38 5.39
N LEU A 72 6.60 8.34 4.73
CA LEU A 72 6.82 8.31 3.29
C LEU A 72 5.53 8.11 2.49
N ALA A 73 4.59 7.27 2.93
CA ALA A 73 3.41 6.92 2.12
C ALA A 73 2.54 8.12 1.70
N PRO A 74 2.12 9.05 2.60
CA PRO A 74 1.37 10.24 2.20
C PRO A 74 2.12 11.11 1.18
N ARG A 75 3.44 11.26 1.39
CA ARG A 75 4.31 12.12 0.59
C ARG A 75 4.58 11.53 -0.77
N LEU A 76 4.81 10.22 -0.83
CA LEU A 76 5.02 9.48 -2.08
C LEU A 76 3.78 9.58 -2.98
N HIS A 77 2.58 9.42 -2.41
CA HIS A 77 1.34 9.57 -3.16
C HIS A 77 1.17 11.00 -3.70
N ALA A 78 1.43 11.99 -2.85
CA ALA A 78 1.33 13.40 -3.22
C ALA A 78 2.43 13.88 -4.19
N ALA A 79 3.60 13.23 -4.20
CA ALA A 79 4.71 13.52 -5.11
C ALA A 79 4.46 12.97 -6.51
N LEU A 80 4.09 11.68 -6.61
CA LEU A 80 3.90 11.00 -7.90
C LEU A 80 2.57 11.37 -8.58
N ARG A 81 1.51 11.63 -7.80
CA ARG A 81 0.18 11.99 -8.30
C ARG A 81 -0.28 11.14 -9.49
N LEU A 82 -0.32 9.83 -9.28
CA LEU A 82 -0.79 8.88 -10.29
C LEU A 82 -2.31 8.76 -10.24
N LEU A 83 -2.93 8.43 -11.37
CA LEU A 83 -4.25 7.82 -11.40
C LEU A 83 -4.13 6.33 -11.06
N ARG A 84 -5.22 5.73 -10.56
CA ARG A 84 -5.25 4.28 -10.28
C ARG A 84 -4.91 3.42 -11.49
N VAL A 85 -5.30 3.85 -12.68
CA VAL A 85 -4.99 3.16 -13.94
C VAL A 85 -3.49 3.19 -14.25
N GLU A 86 -2.82 4.30 -13.96
CA GLU A 86 -1.37 4.44 -14.11
C GLU A 86 -0.65 3.61 -13.05
N ALA A 87 -1.08 3.74 -11.78
CA ALA A 87 -0.55 2.99 -10.64
C ALA A 87 -0.78 1.47 -10.69
N ALA A 88 -1.64 0.98 -11.59
CA ALA A 88 -1.85 -0.45 -11.82
C ALA A 88 -0.68 -1.08 -12.59
N ASP A 89 0.12 -0.27 -13.30
CA ASP A 89 1.27 -0.74 -14.04
C ASP A 89 2.40 -1.17 -13.09
N LYS A 90 2.76 -2.45 -13.15
CA LYS A 90 3.83 -3.05 -12.35
C LYS A 90 5.22 -2.60 -12.78
N GLY A 91 5.39 -2.20 -14.04
CA GLY A 91 6.66 -1.73 -14.59
C GLY A 91 7.12 -0.44 -13.92
N ILE A 92 6.20 0.48 -13.61
CA ILE A 92 6.48 1.72 -12.85
C ILE A 92 7.12 1.39 -11.51
N TRP A 93 6.53 0.44 -10.78
CA TRP A 93 7.00 0.10 -9.43
C TRP A 93 8.37 -0.57 -9.45
N LEU A 94 8.61 -1.45 -10.42
CA LEU A 94 9.92 -2.06 -10.61
C LEU A 94 10.98 -1.03 -11.00
N TRP A 95 10.65 -0.09 -11.89
CA TRP A 95 11.56 0.99 -12.28
C TRP A 95 11.94 1.86 -11.07
N LEU A 96 10.96 2.27 -10.27
CA LEU A 96 11.21 3.00 -9.03
C LEU A 96 12.09 2.18 -8.05
N ALA A 97 11.83 0.89 -7.90
CA ALA A 97 12.63 0.02 -7.03
C ALA A 97 14.10 -0.07 -7.48
N LEU A 98 14.37 -0.13 -8.79
CA LEU A 98 15.74 -0.14 -9.31
C LEU A 98 16.42 1.23 -9.16
N ARG A 99 15.73 2.31 -9.50
CA ARG A 99 16.25 3.69 -9.39
C ARG A 99 16.62 4.06 -7.94
N TYR A 100 15.83 3.63 -6.96
CA TYR A 100 16.07 3.85 -5.53
C TYR A 100 16.38 2.53 -4.82
N SER A 101 17.29 1.73 -5.39
CA SER A 101 17.71 0.45 -4.81
C SER A 101 18.35 0.59 -3.43
N ASP A 102 18.94 1.75 -3.13
CA ASP A 102 19.46 2.09 -1.80
C ASP A 102 18.36 2.11 -0.73
N TYR A 103 17.16 2.64 -1.04
CA TYR A 103 15.99 2.57 -0.16
C TYR A 103 15.66 1.12 0.22
N LEU A 104 15.68 0.21 -0.75
CA LEU A 104 15.37 -1.20 -0.52
C LEU A 104 16.46 -1.88 0.31
N ALA A 105 17.73 -1.61 0.02
CA ALA A 105 18.87 -2.14 0.75
C ALA A 105 18.87 -1.68 2.22
N ILE A 106 18.60 -0.40 2.47
CA ILE A 106 18.48 0.14 3.84
C ILE A 106 17.29 -0.50 4.57
N ARG A 107 16.12 -0.59 3.94
CA ARG A 107 14.90 -1.09 4.60
C ARG A 107 14.89 -2.58 4.86
N TRP A 108 15.46 -3.39 3.95
CA TRP A 108 15.32 -4.85 3.98
C TRP A 108 16.63 -5.63 3.82
N GLY A 109 17.74 -4.97 3.51
CA GLY A 109 19.04 -5.62 3.27
C GLY A 109 19.79 -6.05 4.53
N SER A 110 19.38 -5.60 5.72
CA SER A 110 20.04 -5.97 6.98
C SER A 110 19.97 -7.47 7.32
N LYS A 111 19.06 -8.21 6.68
CA LYS A 111 18.85 -9.66 6.87
C LYS A 111 19.37 -10.50 5.70
N GLY A 112 20.22 -9.93 4.84
CA GLY A 112 20.72 -10.54 3.61
C GLY A 112 20.09 -9.90 2.38
N ASP A 113 20.01 -10.66 1.28
CA ASP A 113 19.49 -10.12 0.02
C ASP A 113 18.03 -9.67 0.15
N VAL A 114 17.72 -8.54 -0.49
CA VAL A 114 16.36 -8.00 -0.54
C VAL A 114 15.47 -9.00 -1.27
N ASN A 115 14.43 -9.48 -0.58
CA ASN A 115 13.48 -10.44 -1.13
C ASN A 115 12.88 -9.94 -2.46
N GLU A 116 12.83 -10.82 -3.47
CA GLU A 116 12.33 -10.51 -4.83
C GLU A 116 10.94 -9.83 -4.82
N SER A 117 10.08 -10.16 -3.85
CA SER A 117 8.75 -9.54 -3.74
C SER A 117 8.77 -8.05 -3.40
N ARG A 118 9.89 -7.47 -2.93
CA ARG A 118 10.04 -6.02 -2.77
C ARG A 118 10.26 -5.31 -4.10
N TRP A 119 10.78 -6.02 -5.10
CA TRP A 119 11.01 -5.51 -6.45
C TRP A 119 9.76 -5.68 -7.34
N THR A 120 9.20 -6.90 -7.38
CA THR A 120 8.17 -7.31 -8.36
C THR A 120 6.88 -7.87 -7.73
N GLY A 121 6.75 -7.81 -6.41
CA GLY A 121 5.63 -8.40 -5.70
C GLY A 121 4.28 -7.76 -5.99
N SER A 122 3.25 -8.33 -5.36
CA SER A 122 1.90 -7.75 -5.32
C SER A 122 1.90 -6.39 -4.60
N VAL A 123 0.81 -5.63 -4.75
CA VAL A 123 0.67 -4.27 -4.19
C VAL A 123 0.99 -4.20 -2.70
N ASN A 124 0.70 -5.23 -1.90
CA ASN A 124 1.01 -5.28 -0.46
C ASN A 124 2.47 -5.64 -0.13
N LYS A 125 3.26 -6.09 -1.10
CA LYS A 125 4.65 -6.53 -0.88
C LYS A 125 5.66 -5.62 -1.55
N GLN A 126 5.37 -5.15 -2.76
CA GLN A 126 6.29 -4.30 -3.51
C GLN A 126 6.58 -3.01 -2.75
N ALA A 127 7.86 -2.61 -2.71
CA ALA A 127 8.40 -1.60 -1.81
C ALA A 127 7.66 -0.25 -1.87
N PHE A 128 7.43 0.27 -3.08
CA PHE A 128 6.79 1.56 -3.33
C PHE A 128 5.30 1.44 -3.62
N ALA A 129 4.87 0.40 -4.33
CA ALA A 129 3.46 0.18 -4.65
C ALA A 129 2.61 0.10 -3.38
N ARG A 130 3.11 -0.56 -2.33
CA ARG A 130 2.37 -0.67 -1.05
C ARG A 130 2.16 0.67 -0.38
N LEU A 131 3.12 1.59 -0.52
CA LEU A 131 3.05 2.92 0.05
C LEU A 131 2.06 3.77 -0.73
N TRP A 132 2.16 3.73 -2.06
CA TRP A 132 1.27 4.48 -2.93
C TRP A 132 -0.18 4.01 -2.78
N TRP A 133 -0.43 2.70 -2.93
CA TRP A 133 -1.77 2.12 -2.80
C TRP A 133 -2.32 2.25 -1.39
N GLY A 134 -1.48 2.12 -0.35
CA GLY A 134 -1.89 2.37 1.02
C GLY A 134 -2.37 3.81 1.21
N ALA A 135 -1.64 4.79 0.67
CA ALA A 135 -2.07 6.18 0.73
C ALA A 135 -3.35 6.46 -0.08
N GLU A 136 -3.47 5.90 -1.29
CA GLU A 136 -4.64 6.11 -2.15
C GLU A 136 -5.93 5.51 -1.56
N LEU A 137 -5.84 4.32 -0.98
CA LEU A 137 -6.99 3.58 -0.46
C LEU A 137 -7.40 4.04 0.95
N PHE A 138 -6.44 4.47 1.77
CA PHE A 138 -6.71 4.88 3.16
C PHE A 138 -6.79 6.41 3.37
N ARG A 139 -6.64 7.26 2.35
CA ARG A 139 -6.93 8.71 2.50
C ARG A 139 -8.44 8.98 2.56
N ASP A 140 -8.83 10.01 3.30
CA ASP A 140 -10.20 10.53 3.31
C ASP A 140 -10.27 11.85 2.53
N GLY A 141 -10.66 11.79 1.26
CA GLY A 141 -10.56 12.94 0.36
C GLY A 141 -9.11 13.41 0.23
N GLY A 142 -8.85 14.65 0.63
CA GLY A 142 -7.51 15.26 0.67
C GLY A 142 -6.72 15.02 1.97
N ASP A 143 -7.30 14.33 2.95
CA ASP A 143 -6.69 14.11 4.26
C ASP A 143 -5.95 12.76 4.36
N TYR A 144 -4.65 12.84 4.64
CA TYR A 144 -3.78 11.68 4.82
C TYR A 144 -3.63 11.21 6.28
N ARG A 145 -4.25 11.87 7.27
CA ARG A 145 -4.17 11.40 8.67
C ARG A 145 -4.58 9.93 8.85
N PRO A 146 -5.60 9.38 8.16
CA PRO A 146 -5.91 7.95 8.30
C PRO A 146 -4.85 7.05 7.66
N VAL A 147 -4.13 7.51 6.64
CA VAL A 147 -2.97 6.80 6.06
C VAL A 147 -1.87 6.64 7.10
N VAL A 148 -1.57 7.73 7.81
CA VAL A 148 -0.58 7.72 8.89
C VAL A 148 -0.97 6.69 9.96
N GLY A 149 -2.25 6.65 10.35
CA GLY A 149 -2.79 5.64 11.28
C GLY A 149 -2.66 4.20 10.75
N ALA A 150 -2.99 3.96 9.48
CA ALA A 150 -2.85 2.64 8.85
C ALA A 150 -1.40 2.14 8.85
N PHE A 151 -0.42 3.01 8.59
CA PHE A 151 1.00 2.67 8.56
C PHE A 151 1.67 2.59 9.95
N VAL A 152 0.96 2.89 11.04
CA VAL A 152 1.43 2.52 12.40
C VAL A 152 1.60 1.00 12.49
N ARG A 153 0.75 0.22 11.81
CA ARG A 153 0.83 -1.23 11.78
C ARG A 153 1.07 -1.76 10.38
N GLN A 154 2.29 -2.21 10.13
CA GLN A 154 2.63 -2.85 8.86
C GLN A 154 1.74 -4.07 8.58
N ASP A 155 1.34 -4.84 9.61
CA ASP A 155 0.44 -5.98 9.47
C ASP A 155 -0.94 -5.60 8.95
N PHE A 156 -1.46 -4.42 9.31
CA PHE A 156 -2.73 -3.91 8.80
C PHE A 156 -2.64 -3.71 7.28
N VAL A 157 -1.64 -2.96 6.82
CA VAL A 157 -1.42 -2.71 5.39
C VAL A 157 -1.15 -4.02 4.64
N ASN A 158 -0.29 -4.89 5.18
CA ASN A 158 0.04 -6.18 4.57
C ASN A 158 -1.19 -7.09 4.40
N SER A 159 -2.11 -7.06 5.37
CA SER A 159 -3.30 -7.91 5.41
C SER A 159 -4.41 -7.40 4.52
N PHE A 160 -4.66 -6.09 4.50
CA PHE A 160 -5.83 -5.50 3.84
C PHE A 160 -5.57 -5.03 2.41
N LEU A 161 -4.37 -4.56 2.07
CA LEU A 161 -4.15 -3.84 0.82
C LEU A 161 -4.41 -4.68 -0.45
N GLN A 162 -4.26 -6.00 -0.35
CA GLN A 162 -4.53 -6.93 -1.46
C GLN A 162 -6.00 -7.37 -1.55
N ARG A 163 -6.86 -6.98 -0.61
CA ARG A 163 -8.25 -7.46 -0.49
C ARG A 163 -9.22 -6.44 -1.05
N ASP A 164 -10.33 -6.92 -1.60
CA ASP A 164 -11.33 -6.05 -2.23
C ASP A 164 -12.02 -5.12 -1.24
N VAL A 165 -12.09 -5.48 0.05
CA VAL A 165 -12.58 -4.59 1.11
C VAL A 165 -11.82 -3.27 1.18
N ALA A 166 -10.52 -3.27 0.89
CA ALA A 166 -9.71 -2.05 0.90
C ALA A 166 -9.96 -1.15 -0.33
N ARG A 167 -10.58 -1.69 -1.40
CA ARG A 167 -10.96 -0.92 -2.59
C ARG A 167 -12.19 -0.06 -2.35
N VAL A 168 -13.00 -0.38 -1.33
CA VAL A 168 -14.14 0.42 -0.91
C VAL A 168 -13.71 1.34 0.23
N ARG A 169 -13.40 2.59 -0.12
CA ARG A 169 -12.84 3.57 0.83
C ARG A 169 -13.60 3.73 2.13
N PRO A 170 -14.95 3.80 2.17
CA PRO A 170 -15.67 3.83 3.45
C PRO A 170 -15.27 2.68 4.38
N LEU A 171 -15.17 1.45 3.86
CA LEU A 171 -14.74 0.28 4.62
C LEU A 171 -13.25 0.35 4.97
N ALA A 172 -12.40 0.77 4.04
CA ALA A 172 -10.96 0.91 4.26
C ALA A 172 -10.64 1.89 5.41
N LEU A 173 -11.32 3.04 5.43
CA LEU A 173 -11.21 4.05 6.47
C LEU A 173 -11.73 3.55 7.82
N GLU A 174 -12.92 2.94 7.85
CA GLU A 174 -13.50 2.44 9.10
C GLU A 174 -12.74 1.23 9.65
N LEU A 175 -12.18 0.36 8.80
CA LEU A 175 -11.25 -0.69 9.23
C LEU A 175 -10.00 -0.10 9.88
N SER A 176 -9.35 0.85 9.21
CA SER A 176 -8.15 1.50 9.76
C SER A 176 -8.46 2.15 11.11
N ARG A 177 -9.52 2.97 11.18
CA ARG A 177 -9.98 3.63 12.40
C ARG A 177 -10.32 2.65 13.51
N ALA A 178 -11.08 1.58 13.21
CA ALA A 178 -11.48 0.63 14.23
C ALA A 178 -10.27 -0.11 14.82
N THR A 179 -9.30 -0.48 13.97
CA THR A 179 -8.08 -1.13 14.46
C THR A 179 -7.24 -0.18 15.33
N VAL A 180 -7.11 1.10 14.97
CA VAL A 180 -6.43 2.11 15.81
C VAL A 180 -7.15 2.31 17.14
N ASN A 181 -8.48 2.48 17.11
CA ASN A 181 -9.28 2.69 18.32
C ASN A 181 -9.20 1.49 19.29
N LEU A 182 -9.16 0.26 18.76
CA LEU A 182 -9.03 -0.95 19.58
C LEU A 182 -7.67 -1.02 20.27
N ASP A 183 -6.61 -0.56 19.63
CA ASP A 183 -5.28 -0.48 20.26
C ASP A 183 -5.23 0.59 21.34
N GLU A 184 -5.84 1.76 21.10
CA GLU A 184 -5.92 2.84 22.08
C GLU A 184 -6.77 2.46 23.30
N ALA A 185 -7.85 1.69 23.09
CA ALA A 185 -8.70 1.17 24.15
C ALA A 185 -8.12 -0.06 24.87
N ALA A 186 -7.12 -0.72 24.27
CA ALA A 186 -6.48 -1.87 24.89
C ALA A 186 -5.66 -1.46 26.12
N ARG A 187 -5.41 -2.44 27.01
CA ARG A 187 -4.44 -2.22 28.10
C ARG A 187 -3.10 -1.81 27.48
N PRO A 188 -2.36 -0.86 28.08
CA PRO A 188 -1.03 -0.51 27.61
C PRO A 188 -0.18 -1.77 27.40
N GLY A 189 0.31 -1.98 26.18
CA GLY A 189 1.08 -3.18 25.81
C GLY A 189 0.26 -4.39 25.34
N SER A 190 -1.04 -4.25 25.09
CA SER A 190 -1.88 -5.32 24.50
C SER A 190 -2.63 -4.90 23.23
N PRO A 191 -1.97 -4.25 22.24
CA PRO A 191 -2.60 -3.96 20.95
C PRO A 191 -3.00 -5.26 20.25
N MET A 192 -3.87 -5.18 19.23
CA MET A 192 -4.23 -6.38 18.47
C MET A 192 -2.98 -7.01 17.84
N SER A 193 -2.86 -8.32 17.94
CA SER A 193 -1.77 -9.08 17.34
C SER A 193 -1.89 -9.16 15.82
N ALA A 194 -0.78 -9.46 15.15
CA ALA A 194 -0.76 -9.73 13.70
C ALA A 194 -1.78 -10.82 13.30
N ASP A 195 -1.96 -11.84 14.14
CA ASP A 195 -2.94 -12.90 13.89
C ASP A 195 -4.37 -12.39 13.96
N GLN A 196 -4.70 -11.54 14.94
CA GLN A 196 -6.03 -10.94 15.06
C GLN A 196 -6.35 -10.03 13.87
N ILE A 197 -5.36 -9.27 13.38
CA ILE A 197 -5.49 -8.45 12.17
C ILE A 197 -5.72 -9.33 10.93
N ASN A 198 -4.95 -10.41 10.79
CA ASN A 198 -5.11 -11.38 9.71
C ASN A 198 -6.47 -12.07 9.73
N ASP A 199 -6.98 -12.40 10.91
CA ASP A 199 -8.28 -13.04 11.09
C ASP A 199 -9.42 -12.07 10.78
N LEU A 200 -9.33 -10.81 11.24
CA LEU A 200 -10.27 -9.74 10.85
C LEU A 200 -10.30 -9.55 9.32
N ALA A 201 -9.12 -9.50 8.70
CA ALA A 201 -9.03 -9.37 7.25
C ALA A 201 -9.63 -10.61 6.53
N GLY A 202 -9.44 -11.79 7.13
CA GLY A 202 -10.07 -13.05 6.71
C GLY A 202 -11.59 -12.98 6.71
N VAL A 203 -12.18 -12.54 7.82
CA VAL A 203 -13.62 -12.31 7.96
C VAL A 203 -14.11 -11.31 6.95
N ALA A 204 -13.52 -10.12 6.87
CA ALA A 204 -13.95 -9.08 5.93
C ALA A 204 -14.00 -9.59 4.49
N ASN A 205 -13.02 -10.40 4.07
CA ASN A 205 -13.00 -11.00 2.75
C ASN A 205 -14.07 -12.08 2.55
N LEU A 206 -14.39 -12.85 3.58
CA LEU A 206 -15.43 -13.89 3.51
C LEU A 206 -16.84 -13.28 3.54
N SER A 207 -17.07 -12.29 4.40
CA SER A 207 -18.35 -11.59 4.51
C SER A 207 -18.72 -10.83 3.23
N LEU A 208 -17.73 -10.47 2.42
CA LEU A 208 -17.91 -9.83 1.11
C LEU A 208 -17.83 -10.81 -0.06
N ALA A 209 -17.64 -12.11 0.19
CA ALA A 209 -17.56 -13.09 -0.88
C ALA A 209 -18.92 -13.20 -1.60
N GLY A 210 -18.94 -12.85 -2.89
CA GLY A 210 -20.15 -12.87 -3.71
C GLY A 210 -21.03 -11.62 -3.57
N VAL A 211 -20.59 -10.61 -2.81
CA VAL A 211 -21.22 -9.29 -2.74
C VAL A 211 -20.31 -8.30 -3.44
N ALA A 212 -20.85 -7.44 -4.32
CA ALA A 212 -20.11 -6.28 -4.80
C ALA A 212 -20.01 -5.28 -3.64
N PRO A 213 -18.84 -5.08 -3.00
CA PRO A 213 -18.77 -4.29 -1.77
C PRO A 213 -19.15 -2.82 -1.99
N GLU A 214 -19.03 -2.33 -3.23
CA GLU A 214 -19.47 -1.01 -3.66
C GLU A 214 -21.00 -0.86 -3.60
N ALA A 215 -21.76 -1.95 -3.79
CA ALA A 215 -23.22 -1.94 -3.71
C ALA A 215 -23.73 -1.61 -2.30
N LEU A 216 -22.89 -1.76 -1.27
CA LEU A 216 -23.22 -1.36 0.11
C LEU A 216 -23.30 0.17 0.26
N PHE A 217 -22.75 0.93 -0.68
CA PHE A 217 -22.63 2.39 -0.62
C PHE A 217 -23.07 3.04 -1.94
N ILE A 218 -24.19 2.58 -2.51
CA ILE A 218 -24.66 3.00 -3.85
C ILE A 218 -24.85 4.52 -4.00
N ASP A 219 -25.15 5.22 -2.92
CA ASP A 219 -25.35 6.68 -2.90
C ASP A 219 -24.03 7.47 -2.78
N TRP A 220 -22.89 6.78 -2.85
CA TRP A 220 -21.57 7.38 -2.72
C TRP A 220 -20.65 6.96 -3.86
N SER A 221 -20.03 7.95 -4.49
CA SER A 221 -18.98 7.76 -5.48
C SER A 221 -17.84 8.74 -5.23
N GLU A 222 -16.65 8.37 -5.66
CA GLU A 222 -15.52 9.30 -5.66
C GLU A 222 -15.67 10.39 -6.73
N ASP A 223 -15.22 11.59 -6.40
CA ASP A 223 -15.07 12.67 -7.37
C ASP A 223 -13.82 12.44 -8.23
N VAL A 224 -13.98 11.64 -9.29
CA VAL A 224 -12.91 11.32 -10.24
C VAL A 224 -12.40 12.58 -10.95
N VAL A 225 -13.27 13.56 -11.21
CA VAL A 225 -12.91 14.81 -11.88
C VAL A 225 -11.98 15.66 -11.00
N ALA A 226 -12.27 15.75 -9.70
CA ALA A 226 -11.39 16.42 -8.75
C ALA A 226 -10.04 15.71 -8.61
N LEU A 227 -10.03 14.36 -8.65
CA LEU A 227 -8.79 13.58 -8.64
C LEU A 227 -7.94 13.85 -9.89
N GLU A 228 -8.53 13.78 -11.08
CA GLU A 228 -7.85 14.09 -12.35
C GLU A 228 -7.31 15.53 -12.36
N THR A 229 -8.11 16.48 -11.87
CA THR A 229 -7.71 17.89 -11.75
C THR A 229 -6.51 18.04 -10.82
N TRP A 230 -6.47 17.32 -9.70
CA TRP A 230 -5.35 17.35 -8.78
C TRP A 230 -4.08 16.71 -9.38
N VAL A 231 -4.21 15.59 -10.07
CA VAL A 231 -3.10 14.90 -10.74
C VAL A 231 -2.41 15.77 -11.78
N ARG A 232 -3.17 16.60 -12.51
CA ARG A 232 -2.64 17.50 -13.55
C ARG A 232 -1.93 18.74 -13.01
N LYS A 233 -2.14 19.10 -11.74
CA LYS A 233 -1.42 20.21 -11.12
C LYS A 233 0.02 19.80 -10.81
N ALA A 234 0.95 20.74 -10.89
CA ALA A 234 2.32 20.52 -10.43
C ALA A 234 2.32 20.11 -8.95
N SER A 235 3.06 19.05 -8.60
CA SER A 235 3.38 18.71 -7.21
C SER A 235 4.43 19.67 -6.66
N GLY A 236 4.45 19.84 -5.33
CA GLY A 236 5.50 20.61 -4.69
C GLY A 236 6.83 19.86 -4.74
N ASP A 237 7.92 20.59 -4.93
CA ASP A 237 9.28 20.04 -5.04
C ASP A 237 10.03 19.95 -3.70
N VAL A 238 9.44 20.37 -2.59
CA VAL A 238 10.10 20.45 -1.27
C VAL A 238 9.31 19.66 -0.23
N TRP A 239 10.01 18.77 0.49
CA TRP A 239 9.44 17.81 1.44
C TRP A 239 10.09 17.87 2.82
N ASP A 240 10.59 19.03 3.24
CA ASP A 240 11.46 19.24 4.40
C ASP A 240 10.77 19.25 5.78
N GLY A 241 9.45 19.06 5.83
CA GLY A 241 8.65 19.17 7.07
C GLY A 241 7.93 17.88 7.51
N ASP A 242 7.43 17.90 8.75
CA ASP A 242 6.57 16.85 9.32
C ASP A 242 5.10 17.01 8.95
N GLU A 243 4.72 18.20 8.46
CA GLU A 243 3.37 18.48 7.96
C GLU A 243 2.96 17.51 6.85
N LEU A 244 1.72 17.04 6.92
CA LEU A 244 1.19 16.17 5.89
C LEU A 244 0.90 16.99 4.62
N PRO A 245 1.20 16.44 3.43
CA PRO A 245 0.87 17.13 2.20
C PRO A 245 -0.64 17.28 2.03
N GLN A 246 -1.04 18.27 1.24
CA GLN A 246 -2.42 18.38 0.81
C GLN A 246 -2.73 17.33 -0.27
N GLY A 247 -3.69 16.46 0.00
CA GLY A 247 -4.19 15.48 -0.96
C GLY A 247 -5.10 16.08 -2.03
N PRO A 248 -5.75 15.23 -2.84
CA PRO A 248 -6.69 15.69 -3.87
C PRO A 248 -7.87 16.42 -3.24
N THR A 249 -8.42 17.40 -3.95
CA THR A 249 -9.60 18.18 -3.54
C THR A 249 -10.91 17.39 -3.70
N VAL A 250 -10.88 16.11 -3.35
CA VAL A 250 -12.01 15.20 -3.34
C VAL A 250 -12.70 15.34 -1.98
N ALA A 251 -14.03 15.34 -1.98
CA ALA A 251 -14.80 15.41 -0.74
C ALA A 251 -14.50 14.21 0.18
N HIS A 252 -14.54 14.48 1.49
CA HIS A 252 -14.51 13.43 2.51
C HIS A 252 -15.70 12.48 2.34
N VAL A 253 -15.55 11.24 2.81
CA VAL A 253 -16.66 10.30 2.92
C VAL A 253 -17.76 10.92 3.80
N PRO A 254 -19.02 11.05 3.33
CA PRO A 254 -20.08 11.64 4.12
C PRO A 254 -20.34 10.90 5.43
N ALA A 255 -20.79 11.62 6.46
CA ALA A 255 -20.99 11.05 7.80
C ALA A 255 -21.95 9.85 7.81
N HIS A 256 -23.03 9.87 7.02
CA HIS A 256 -23.98 8.76 6.94
C HIS A 256 -23.36 7.50 6.29
N VAL A 257 -22.53 7.67 5.26
CA VAL A 257 -21.78 6.58 4.62
C VAL A 257 -20.76 5.98 5.59
N ARG A 258 -20.05 6.82 6.35
CA ARG A 258 -19.16 6.35 7.42
C ARG A 258 -19.91 5.57 8.50
N ALA A 259 -21.10 6.02 8.91
CA ALA A 259 -21.92 5.30 9.88
C ALA A 259 -22.30 3.90 9.39
N ALA A 260 -22.75 3.78 8.13
CA ALA A 260 -23.06 2.48 7.51
C ALA A 260 -21.82 1.58 7.41
N ALA A 261 -20.67 2.14 7.01
CA ALA A 261 -19.41 1.39 6.96
C ALA A 261 -18.97 0.92 8.35
N SER A 262 -19.17 1.74 9.37
CA SER A 262 -18.86 1.40 10.77
C SER A 262 -19.71 0.22 11.27
N GLU A 263 -20.98 0.14 10.87
CA GLU A 263 -21.86 -0.99 11.19
C GLU A 263 -21.33 -2.30 10.57
N VAL A 264 -20.96 -2.26 9.29
CA VAL A 264 -20.38 -3.41 8.57
C VAL A 264 -19.06 -3.85 9.20
N VAL A 265 -18.15 -2.90 9.48
CA VAL A 265 -16.88 -3.20 10.15
C VAL A 265 -17.10 -3.74 11.57
N GLY A 266 -18.09 -3.20 12.29
CA GLY A 266 -18.51 -3.71 13.59
C GLY A 266 -18.96 -5.17 13.52
N GLN A 267 -19.63 -5.58 12.44
CA GLN A 267 -19.95 -6.99 12.21
C GLN A 267 -18.70 -7.83 12.00
N PHE A 268 -17.74 -7.37 11.18
CA PHE A 268 -16.48 -8.10 10.97
C PHE A 268 -15.71 -8.34 12.29
N LEU A 269 -15.69 -7.33 13.16
CA LEU A 269 -15.03 -7.42 14.47
C LEU A 269 -15.72 -8.43 15.40
N ARG A 270 -17.05 -8.52 15.36
CA ARG A 270 -17.81 -9.51 16.15
C ARG A 270 -17.55 -10.95 15.67
N ASP A 271 -17.38 -11.13 14.37
CA ASP A 271 -17.21 -12.46 13.76
C ASP A 271 -15.74 -12.95 13.79
N ALA A 272 -14.77 -12.04 13.95
CA ALA A 272 -13.34 -12.36 13.95
C ALA A 272 -12.92 -13.44 14.99
N PRO A 273 -13.40 -13.43 16.25
CA PRO A 273 -13.09 -14.49 17.21
C PRO A 273 -13.60 -15.86 16.78
N GLU A 274 -14.82 -15.94 16.23
CA GLU A 274 -15.39 -17.21 15.76
C GLU A 274 -14.60 -17.75 14.55
N PHE A 275 -14.20 -16.85 13.65
CA PHE A 275 -13.35 -17.21 12.52
C PHE A 275 -11.98 -17.74 12.96
N ALA A 276 -11.37 -17.16 14.00
CA ALA A 276 -10.11 -17.63 14.56
C ALA A 276 -10.23 -19.09 15.07
N VAL A 277 -11.32 -19.40 15.79
CA VAL A 277 -11.62 -20.77 16.26
C VAL A 277 -11.80 -21.73 15.07
N PHE A 278 -12.56 -21.33 14.05
CA PHE A 278 -12.75 -22.12 12.83
C PHE A 278 -11.41 -22.43 12.13
N LYS A 279 -10.54 -21.42 11.97
CA LYS A 279 -9.21 -21.55 11.36
C LYS A 279 -8.32 -22.53 12.14
N GLN A 280 -8.31 -22.45 13.47
CA GLN A 280 -7.56 -23.36 14.34
C GLN A 280 -8.06 -24.81 14.23
N ASN A 281 -9.38 -25.01 14.20
CA ASN A 281 -9.95 -26.35 14.04
C ASN A 281 -9.58 -26.96 12.68
N ARG A 282 -9.60 -26.15 11.61
CA ARG A 282 -9.22 -26.61 10.26
C ARG A 282 -7.72 -26.92 10.13
N SER A 283 -6.85 -26.15 10.78
CA SER A 283 -5.40 -26.41 10.77
C SER A 283 -5.06 -27.68 11.57
N GLY A 284 -5.75 -27.91 12.69
CA GLY A 284 -5.69 -29.15 13.46
C GLY A 284 -6.07 -30.37 12.60
N LEU A 285 -7.19 -30.31 11.89
CA LEU A 285 -7.63 -31.38 10.98
C LEU A 285 -6.64 -31.66 9.83
N ARG A 286 -6.02 -30.62 9.26
CA ARG A 286 -4.97 -30.77 8.23
C ARG A 286 -3.72 -31.46 8.78
N THR A 287 -3.30 -31.11 10.00
CA THR A 287 -2.15 -31.73 10.66
C THR A 287 -2.40 -33.21 10.94
N VAL A 288 -3.61 -33.55 11.42
CA VAL A 288 -4.01 -34.94 11.65
C VAL A 288 -4.04 -35.72 10.34
N ARG A 289 -4.61 -35.17 9.26
CA ARG A 289 -4.60 -35.82 7.94
C ARG A 289 -3.19 -36.05 7.39
N ARG A 290 -2.30 -35.05 7.49
CA ARG A 290 -0.91 -35.16 7.02
C ARG A 290 -0.08 -36.18 7.81
N ARG A 291 -0.41 -36.41 9.10
CA ARG A 291 0.19 -37.47 9.92
C ARG A 291 -0.40 -38.85 9.66
N ALA A 292 -1.61 -38.92 9.11
CA ALA A 292 -2.29 -40.17 8.76
C ALA A 292 -1.98 -40.66 7.34
N GLU A 293 -1.34 -39.84 6.50
CA GLU A 293 -0.81 -40.27 5.20
C GLU A 293 0.50 -41.07 5.40
N PRO A 294 0.56 -42.34 4.97
CA PRO A 294 1.79 -43.14 5.08
C PRO A 294 2.90 -42.55 4.19
N ALA A 295 4.14 -42.64 4.67
CA ALA A 295 5.36 -42.17 4.00
C ALA A 295 5.75 -43.00 2.76
N GLU A 296 4.79 -43.32 1.89
CA GLU A 296 5.04 -43.97 0.61
C GLU A 296 5.13 -42.91 -0.48
N ARG A 297 6.30 -42.26 -0.58
CA ARG A 297 6.80 -41.55 -1.79
C ARG A 297 8.19 -40.97 -1.52
N MET A 298 9.16 -41.83 -1.20
CA MET A 298 10.58 -41.59 -1.45
C MET A 298 11.21 -42.93 -1.83
N SER A 299 10.93 -43.34 -3.06
CA SER A 299 11.71 -44.29 -3.85
C SER A 299 12.48 -43.51 -4.90
#